data_AF-A0A520CI05-F1
#
_entry.id   AF-A0A520CI05-F1
#
_cell.length_a   1.000
_cell.length_b   1.000
_cell.length_c   1.000
_cell.angle_alpha   90.00
_cell.angle_beta   90.00
_cell.angle_gamma   90.00
#
_symmetry.space_group_name_H-M   'P 1'
#
loop_
_entity.id
_entity.type
_entity.pdbx_description
1 polymer ?
#
loop_
_entity_poly.entity_id
_entity_poly.type
_entity_poly.pdbx_seq_one_letter_code
_entity_poly.pdbx_strand_id
1 'polypeptide(L)' 'MDKITIGIIDDHKIVRQGLKELLEKMNAYEVTHEFESGVAFLDALPLET' A
#
# COMPACT_ATOMS: atom_id res chain seq x y z
N MET A 1 -19.34 -2.18 -4.24
CA MET A 1 -18.45 -2.32 -5.41
C MET A 1 -17.10 -2.64 -4.81
N ASP A 2 -16.58 -3.83 -5.08
CA ASP A 2 -15.38 -4.30 -4.40
C ASP A 2 -14.18 -3.49 -4.91
N LYS A 3 -13.48 -2.83 -3.99
CA LYS A 3 -12.26 -2.08 -4.30
C LYS A 3 -11.10 -3.04 -4.43
N ILE A 4 -10.18 -2.75 -5.34
CA ILE A 4 -8.94 -3.50 -5.45
C ILE A 4 -8.03 -3.06 -4.30
N THR A 5 -7.60 -3.99 -3.46
CA THR A 5 -6.69 -3.73 -2.35
C THR A 5 -5.24 -3.70 -2.85
N ILE A 6 -4.47 -2.72 -2.39
CA ILE A 6 -3.08 -2.48 -2.82
C ILE A 6 -2.18 -2.40 -1.59
N GLY A 7 -1.06 -3.11 -1.62
CA GLY A 7 0.07 -2.91 -0.72
C GLY A 7 1.19 -2.15 -1.43
N ILE A 8 1.78 -1.15 -0.78
CA ILE A 8 2.87 -0.33 -1.35
C ILE A 8 4.18 -0.63 -0.61
N ILE A 9 5.22 -1.03 -1.33
CA ILE A 9 6.57 -1.22 -0.80
C ILE A 9 7.50 -0.25 -1.52
N ASP A 10 8.00 0.75 -0.80
CA ASP A 10 8.91 1.77 -1.34
C ASP A 10 9.70 2.39 -0.18
N ASP A 11 11.00 2.62 -0.34
CA ASP A 11 11.87 3.16 0.71
C ASP A 11 11.64 4.66 0.99
N HIS A 12 10.95 5.36 0.09
CA HIS A 12 10.67 6.79 0.23
C HIS A 12 9.23 7.05 0.68
N LYS A 13 9.09 7.57 1.90
CA LYS A 13 7.78 7.93 2.48
C LYS A 13 6.94 8.87 1.60
N ILE A 14 7.58 9.83 0.92
CA ILE A 14 6.89 10.78 0.04
C ILE A 14 6.24 10.09 -1.17
N VAL A 15 6.88 9.05 -1.70
CA VAL A 15 6.37 8.28 -2.84
C VAL A 15 5.14 7.47 -2.40
N ARG A 16 5.21 6.80 -1.25
CA ARG A 16 4.08 6.02 -0.70
C ARG A 16 2.85 6.89 -0.46
N GLN A 17 3.02 8.05 0.18
CA GLN A 17 1.91 8.95 0.44
C GLN A 17 1.32 9.54 -0.85
N GLY A 18 2.17 9.98 -1.79
CA GLY A 18 1.70 10.50 -3.07
C GLY A 18 0.89 9.46 -3.86
N LEU A 19 1.39 8.22 -3.91
CA LEU A 19 0.70 7.13 -4.61
C LEU A 19 -0.62 6.75 -3.92
N LYS A 20 -0.63 6.67 -2.59
CA LYS A 20 -1.84 6.39 -1.81
C LYS A 20 -2.94 7.41 -2.07
N GLU A 21 -2.63 8.71 -1.99
CA GLU A 21 -3.61 9.76 -2.24
C GLU A 21 -4.17 9.71 -3.66
N LEU A 22 -3.34 9.40 -4.66
CA LEU A 22 -3.78 9.25 -6.04
C LEU A 22 -4.72 8.06 -6.21
N LEU A 23 -4.36 6.90 -5.65
CA LEU A 23 -5.16 5.67 -5.72
C LEU A 23 -6.51 5.81 -5.02
N GLU A 24 -6.54 6.41 -3.83
CA GLU A 24 -7.78 6.64 -3.07
C GLU A 24 -8.72 7.62 -3.79
N LYS A 25 -8.18 8.65 -4.45
CA LYS A 25 -8.98 9.60 -5.27
C LYS A 25 -9.66 8.94 -6.46
N MET A 26 -9.13 7.84 -6.99
CA MET A 26 -9.75 7.10 -8.08
C MET A 26 -10.98 6.29 -7.64
N ASN A 27 -11.19 6.11 -6.33
CA ASN A 27 -12.33 5.39 -5.72
C ASN A 27 -12.55 3.95 -6.22
N ALA A 28 -11.57 3.37 -6.93
CA ALA A 28 -11.54 1.98 -7.36
C ALA A 28 -10.55 1.13 -6.54
N TYR A 29 -9.66 1.81 -5.79
CA TYR A 29 -8.56 1.21 -5.06
C TYR A 29 -8.63 1.56 -3.58
N GLU A 30 -8.03 0.70 -2.77
CA GLU A 30 -7.83 0.89 -1.34
C GLU A 30 -6.42 0.44 -0.96
N VAL A 31 -5.63 1.35 -0.38
CA VAL A 31 -4.29 1.01 0.09
C VAL A 31 -4.39 0.44 1.51
N THR A 32 -4.14 -0.85 1.65
CA THR A 32 -4.29 -1.57 2.94
C THR A 32 -2.97 -1.68 3.70
N HIS A 33 -1.84 -1.70 3.00
CA HIS A 33 -0.52 -1.91 3.60
C HIS A 33 0.54 -1.01 2.99
N GLU A 34 1.47 -0.53 3.82
CA GLU A 34 2.61 0.29 3.40
C GLU A 34 3.88 -0.20 4.10
N PHE A 35 4.94 -0.47 3.34
CA PHE A 35 6.22 -0.93 3.86
C PHE A 35 7.37 -0.07 3.31
N GLU A 36 8.35 0.20 4.15
CA GLU A 36 9.55 0.98 3.77
C GLU A 36 10.70 0.12 3.25
N SER A 37 10.58 -1.20 3.32
CA SER A 37 11.57 -2.12 2.80
C SER A 37 10.95 -3.47 2.49
N GLY A 38 11.59 -4.23 1.58
CA GLY A 38 11.17 -5.59 1.29
C GLY A 38 11.28 -6.53 2.49
N VAL A 39 12.24 -6.29 3.39
CA VAL A 39 12.40 -7.09 4.62
C VAL A 39 11.19 -6.89 5.53
N ALA A 40 10.79 -5.64 5.78
CA ALA A 40 9.61 -5.33 6.59
C ALA A 40 8.32 -5.94 6.02
N PHE A 41 8.21 -6.01 4.68
CA PHE A 41 7.11 -6.68 4.00
C PHE A 41 7.13 -8.20 4.23
N LEU A 42 8.28 -8.85 4.07
CA LEU A 42 8.41 -10.30 4.27
C LEU A 42 8.13 -10.71 5.73
N ASP A 43 8.59 -9.90 6.68
CA ASP A 43 8.36 -10.13 8.11
C ASP A 43 6.89 -10.00 8.53
N ALA A 44 6.10 -9.27 7.74
CA ALA A 44 4.67 -9.08 7.97
C ALA A 44 3.80 -10.20 7.36
N LEU A 45 4.40 -11.18 6.66
CA LEU A 45 3.64 -12.28 6.08
C LEU A 45 3.25 -13.33 7.15
N PRO A 46 2.02 -13.86 7.11
CA PRO A 46 0.94 -13.55 6.17
C PRO A 46 0.28 -12.19 6.46
N LEU A 47 -0.04 -11.42 5.42
CA LEU A 47 -0.77 -10.16 5.58
C LEU A 47 -2.21 -10.44 6.02
N GLU A 48 -2.65 -9.80 7.09
CA GLU A 48 -4.06 -9.80 7.51
C GLU A 48 -4.80 -8.68 6.76
N THR A 49 -5.86 -9.03 6.04
CA THR A 49 -6.74 -8.10 5.30
C THR A 49 -7.96 -7.70 6.11
#